data_AF-A0A358L6K9-F1
#
_entry.id   AF-A0A358L6K9-F1
#
_cell.length_a   1.000
_cell.length_b   1.000
_cell.length_c   1.000
_cell.angle_alpha   90.00
_cell.angle_beta   90.00
_cell.angle_gamma   90.00
#
_symmetry.space_group_name_H-M   'P 1'
#
loop_
_entity.id
_entity.type
_entity.pdbx_description
1 polymer ?
#
loop_
_entity_poly.entity_id
_entity_poly.type
_entity_poly.pdbx_seq_one_letter_code
_entity_poly.pdbx_strand_id
1 'polypeptide(L)'
;MTEKTFLVEIGTEELPPKALRTLAEAFAANFTAELDAAGLTHGEVNWYAAPRRLALKVADLSAAQPDREVEKRGPAIAAAFDANGVATKAAEGWARGCGITVEQAERLSTDKGEWLLYRAHMKGESAQSLLPAMVATSLAKLPIPKLMRWGDSDVQFVRPVHTVTLLLGEESIPATILGINSARTIRGHRFMGEPEFTLDNADQYPQILPERGKVQADFEARKARIKADAEAAAKEIGGHADLSDSLLEEVTSLVEWPVVLTAKFEEKFLAVPAEALVYTMKGDQKYFPVYDDAGKLLPHFIFVTNIESKDPQQIIAGNEKVVRPRLADAEFFFNTDRKQRLEDNLPRLETVLFQKELGTLRDKTDRIQALAGWIAGQIGADVNHATRAGLLSKCDLMTNMVFEFTDTQGVMGMHYARHDGEAEDVAVALNEQYQPRFAGDDLP
;
A
#
# COMPACT_ATOMS: atom_id res chain seq x y z
N MET A 1 -5.27 -15.50 34.99
CA MET A 1 -6.20 -15.14 33.90
C MET A 1 -5.73 -15.88 32.68
N THR A 2 -6.59 -16.61 31.98
CA THR A 2 -6.19 -17.35 30.78
C THR A 2 -6.11 -16.37 29.62
N GLU A 3 -4.90 -16.05 29.21
CA GLU A 3 -4.62 -15.28 27.99
C GLU A 3 -5.01 -16.12 26.77
N LYS A 4 -5.61 -15.49 25.76
CA LYS A 4 -6.13 -16.16 24.55
C LYS A 4 -5.69 -15.42 23.30
N THR A 5 -5.56 -16.16 22.20
CA THR A 5 -5.35 -15.56 20.88
C THR A 5 -6.65 -14.95 20.35
N PHE A 6 -6.63 -13.69 19.93
CA PHE A 6 -7.73 -13.09 19.18
C PHE A 6 -7.42 -13.09 17.68
N LEU A 7 -8.43 -13.41 16.87
CA LEU A 7 -8.37 -13.36 15.40
C LEU A 7 -9.52 -12.52 14.88
N VAL A 8 -9.21 -11.59 13.97
CA VAL A 8 -10.18 -10.97 13.07
C VAL A 8 -9.74 -11.12 11.62
N GLU A 9 -10.61 -11.62 10.75
CA GLU A 9 -10.43 -11.60 9.29
C GLU A 9 -11.63 -10.89 8.63
N ILE A 10 -11.33 -9.96 7.72
CA ILE A 10 -12.28 -9.31 6.82
C ILE A 10 -12.02 -9.85 5.41
N GLY A 11 -12.91 -10.72 4.93
CA GLY A 11 -12.85 -11.27 3.58
C GLY A 11 -13.60 -10.39 2.58
N THR A 12 -12.95 -10.01 1.48
CA THR A 12 -13.42 -8.98 0.55
C THR A 12 -13.34 -9.42 -0.91
N GLU A 13 -13.86 -8.62 -1.83
CA GLU A 13 -13.36 -8.62 -3.22
C GLU A 13 -11.92 -8.06 -3.30
N GLU A 14 -11.31 -8.14 -4.49
CA GLU A 14 -9.91 -7.75 -4.72
C GLU A 14 -9.60 -6.30 -4.32
N LEU A 15 -8.77 -6.16 -3.29
CA LEU A 15 -8.27 -4.93 -2.73
C LEU A 15 -7.26 -4.28 -3.69
N PRO A 16 -7.15 -2.94 -3.69
CA PRO A 16 -6.18 -2.25 -4.54
C PRO A 16 -4.74 -2.67 -4.21
N PRO A 17 -3.97 -3.22 -5.16
CA PRO A 17 -2.68 -3.85 -4.86
C PRO A 17 -1.66 -2.84 -4.31
N LYS A 18 -1.66 -1.61 -4.83
CA LYS A 18 -0.77 -0.53 -4.37
C LYS A 18 -1.07 -0.04 -2.94
N ALA A 19 -2.23 -0.35 -2.38
CA ALA A 19 -2.64 0.09 -1.05
C ALA A 19 -2.68 -1.05 -0.02
N LEU A 20 -2.59 -2.31 -0.45
CA LEU A 20 -2.89 -3.47 0.39
C LEU A 20 -2.04 -3.52 1.67
N ARG A 21 -0.70 -3.40 1.53
CA ARG A 21 0.24 -3.36 2.65
C ARG A 21 -0.09 -2.23 3.63
N THR A 22 -0.23 -1.01 3.11
CA THR A 22 -0.56 0.17 3.93
C THR A 22 -1.87 0.01 4.68
N LEU A 23 -2.90 -0.58 4.06
CA LEU A 23 -4.17 -0.86 4.74
C LEU A 23 -4.01 -1.90 5.85
N ALA A 24 -3.22 -2.95 5.64
CA ALA A 24 -2.98 -3.98 6.64
C ALA A 24 -2.19 -3.46 7.85
N GLU A 25 -1.11 -2.72 7.59
CA GLU A 25 -0.29 -2.08 8.63
C GLU A 25 -1.10 -1.03 9.41
N ALA A 26 -1.90 -0.22 8.71
CA ALA A 26 -2.80 0.74 9.35
C ALA A 26 -3.87 0.06 10.20
N PHE A 27 -4.43 -1.08 9.75
CA PHE A 27 -5.40 -1.84 10.54
C PHE A 27 -4.76 -2.33 11.84
N ALA A 28 -3.55 -2.89 11.77
CA ALA A 28 -2.80 -3.35 12.94
C ALA A 28 -2.47 -2.22 13.90
N ALA A 29 -1.95 -1.10 13.40
CA ALA A 29 -1.59 0.06 14.21
C ALA A 29 -2.83 0.67 14.90
N ASN A 30 -3.92 0.84 14.16
CA ASN A 30 -5.17 1.36 14.70
C ASN A 30 -5.73 0.42 15.79
N PHE A 31 -5.72 -0.89 15.55
CA PHE A 31 -6.24 -1.86 16.50
C PHE A 31 -5.39 -1.97 17.77
N THR A 32 -4.07 -1.91 17.63
CA THR A 32 -3.13 -1.84 18.76
C THR A 32 -3.44 -0.62 19.63
N ALA A 33 -3.63 0.55 19.01
CA ALA A 33 -3.97 1.77 19.73
C ALA A 33 -5.32 1.67 20.49
N GLU A 34 -6.31 0.95 19.94
CA GLU A 34 -7.58 0.71 20.64
C GLU A 34 -7.40 -0.23 21.85
N LEU A 35 -6.59 -1.29 21.72
CA LEU A 35 -6.26 -2.19 22.83
C LEU A 35 -5.53 -1.45 23.96
N ASP A 36 -4.52 -0.65 23.61
CA ASP A 36 -3.74 0.17 24.54
C ASP A 36 -4.61 1.20 25.26
N ALA A 37 -5.47 1.91 24.53
CA ALA A 37 -6.38 2.90 25.11
C ALA A 37 -7.38 2.26 26.09
N ALA A 38 -7.81 1.03 25.80
CA ALA A 38 -8.64 0.25 26.69
C ALA A 38 -7.86 -0.34 27.87
N GLY A 39 -6.52 -0.35 27.84
CA GLY A 39 -5.68 -1.00 28.84
C GLY A 39 -5.90 -2.51 28.90
N LEU A 40 -6.27 -3.13 27.77
CA LEU A 40 -6.25 -4.59 27.63
C LEU A 40 -4.81 -5.02 27.43
N THR A 41 -4.29 -5.86 28.31
CA THR A 41 -2.95 -6.45 28.11
C THR A 41 -3.00 -7.41 26.93
N HIS A 42 -2.01 -7.33 26.04
CA HIS A 42 -1.88 -8.17 24.86
C HIS A 42 -0.41 -8.43 24.52
N GLY A 43 -0.17 -9.53 23.80
CA GLY A 43 1.11 -9.83 23.15
C GLY A 43 1.22 -9.17 21.77
N GLU A 44 1.95 -9.80 20.86
CA GLU A 44 2.17 -9.27 19.51
C GLU A 44 0.88 -9.19 18.68
N VAL A 45 0.71 -8.08 17.95
CA VAL A 45 -0.37 -7.87 16.97
C VAL A 45 0.20 -8.12 15.58
N ASN A 46 -0.01 -9.34 15.07
CA ASN A 46 0.43 -9.74 13.74
C ASN A 46 -0.65 -9.42 12.71
N TRP A 47 -0.24 -8.89 11.55
CA TRP A 47 -1.14 -8.61 10.44
C TRP A 47 -0.91 -9.55 9.27
N TYR A 48 -1.98 -9.83 8.54
CA TYR A 48 -1.98 -10.69 7.36
C TYR A 48 -2.82 -10.03 6.27
N ALA A 49 -2.39 -10.21 5.02
CA ALA A 49 -3.04 -9.59 3.89
C ALA A 49 -2.88 -10.43 2.63
N ALA A 50 -3.93 -10.47 1.83
CA ALA A 50 -3.92 -11.03 0.50
C ALA A 50 -4.93 -10.26 -0.37
N PRO A 51 -4.95 -10.44 -1.70
CA PRO A 51 -5.84 -9.68 -2.58
C PRO A 51 -7.29 -9.59 -2.07
N ARG A 52 -7.79 -10.63 -1.40
CA ARG A 52 -9.19 -10.73 -0.95
C ARG A 52 -9.36 -10.76 0.58
N ARG A 53 -8.36 -10.32 1.36
CA ARG A 53 -8.45 -10.32 2.83
C ARG A 53 -7.55 -9.31 3.53
N LEU A 54 -8.01 -8.85 4.68
CA LEU A 54 -7.22 -8.23 5.74
C LEU A 54 -7.48 -8.99 7.05
N ALA A 55 -6.44 -9.34 7.80
CA ALA A 55 -6.61 -10.01 9.08
C ALA A 55 -5.58 -9.58 10.12
N LEU A 56 -5.96 -9.70 11.40
CA LEU A 56 -5.08 -9.50 12.55
C LEU A 56 -5.17 -10.72 13.47
N LYS A 57 -4.01 -11.15 13.98
CA LYS A 57 -3.91 -12.15 15.05
C LYS A 57 -3.18 -11.51 16.23
N VAL A 58 -3.85 -11.43 17.37
CA VAL A 58 -3.31 -10.86 18.60
C VAL A 58 -3.00 -11.99 19.56
N ALA A 59 -1.72 -12.14 19.93
CA ALA A 59 -1.28 -13.10 20.92
C ALA A 59 -1.62 -12.63 22.34
N ASP A 60 -1.70 -13.60 23.27
CA ASP A 60 -1.74 -13.37 24.72
C ASP A 60 -2.73 -12.28 25.19
N LEU A 61 -3.92 -12.21 24.56
CA LEU A 61 -4.92 -11.19 24.90
C LEU A 61 -5.59 -11.53 26.23
N SER A 62 -5.54 -10.57 27.14
CA SER A 62 -6.25 -10.62 28.42
C SER A 62 -7.77 -10.76 28.23
N ALA A 63 -8.40 -11.57 29.08
CA ALA A 63 -9.84 -11.84 28.97
C ALA A 63 -10.73 -10.63 29.32
N ALA A 64 -10.20 -9.66 30.05
CA ALA A 64 -10.90 -8.46 30.48
C ALA A 64 -9.90 -7.34 30.83
N GLN A 65 -10.40 -6.11 30.85
CA GLN A 65 -9.67 -4.98 31.42
C GLN A 65 -9.39 -5.21 32.91
N PRO A 66 -8.32 -4.63 33.47
CA PRO A 66 -8.14 -4.61 34.90
C PRO A 66 -9.27 -3.79 35.54
N ASP A 67 -9.71 -4.23 36.72
CA ASP A 67 -10.60 -3.43 37.56
C ASP A 67 -9.92 -2.10 37.91
N ARG A 68 -10.68 -1.02 37.93
CA ARG A 68 -10.16 0.33 38.19
C ARG A 68 -10.93 0.96 39.34
N GLU A 69 -10.20 1.58 40.26
CA GLU A 69 -10.79 2.50 41.23
C GLU A 69 -10.91 3.88 40.61
N VAL A 70 -12.14 4.38 40.51
CA VAL A 70 -12.41 5.75 40.06
C VAL A 70 -12.73 6.61 41.27
N GLU A 71 -11.86 7.57 41.54
CA GLU A 71 -12.08 8.57 42.57
C GLU A 71 -13.02 9.67 42.08
N LYS A 72 -14.21 9.76 42.68
CA LYS A 72 -15.12 10.89 42.50
C LYS A 72 -14.96 11.82 43.69
N ARG A 73 -14.48 13.04 43.44
CA ARG A 73 -14.41 14.08 44.47
C ARG A 73 -15.73 14.83 44.57
N GLY A 74 -16.20 14.96 45.80
CA GLY A 74 -17.38 15.74 46.17
C GLY A 74 -17.02 17.15 46.63
N PRO A 75 -18.01 17.89 47.17
CA PRO A 75 -17.77 19.21 47.74
C PRO A 75 -16.78 19.17 48.91
N ALA A 76 -16.10 20.29 49.15
CA ALA A 76 -15.23 20.47 50.31
C ALA A 76 -16.03 20.26 51.60
N ILE A 77 -15.44 19.69 52.66
CA ILE A 77 -16.11 19.43 53.94
C ILE A 77 -16.77 20.69 54.50
N ALA A 78 -16.11 21.84 54.37
CA ALA A 78 -16.64 23.15 54.78
C ALA A 78 -17.92 23.58 54.04
N ALA A 79 -18.18 23.03 52.84
CA ALA A 79 -19.39 23.26 52.05
C ALA A 79 -20.33 22.04 52.02
N ALA A 80 -19.87 20.89 52.53
CA ALA A 80 -20.62 19.64 52.55
C ALA A 80 -21.53 19.53 53.78
N PHE A 81 -21.20 20.22 54.88
CA PHE A 81 -22.00 20.25 56.11
C PHE A 81 -22.31 21.69 56.52
N ASP A 82 -23.51 21.92 57.03
CA ASP A 82 -23.92 23.22 57.57
C ASP A 82 -23.41 23.42 59.02
N ALA A 83 -23.73 24.58 59.61
CA ALA A 83 -23.29 24.94 60.97
C ALA A 83 -23.80 23.98 62.07
N ASN A 84 -24.82 23.15 61.79
CA ASN A 84 -25.37 22.16 62.71
C ASN A 84 -24.84 20.74 62.44
N GLY A 85 -23.92 20.59 61.47
CA GLY A 85 -23.38 19.29 61.07
C GLY A 85 -24.29 18.49 60.15
N VAL A 86 -25.34 19.09 59.58
CA VAL A 86 -26.26 18.43 58.65
C VAL A 86 -25.71 18.56 57.22
N ALA A 87 -25.79 17.47 56.45
CA ALA A 87 -25.33 17.45 55.06
C ALA A 87 -26.09 18.48 54.21
N THR A 88 -25.37 19.26 53.41
CA THR A 88 -25.99 20.24 52.50
C THR A 88 -26.62 19.53 51.30
N LYS A 89 -27.58 20.18 50.65
CA LYS A 89 -28.21 19.66 49.41
C LYS A 89 -27.19 19.31 48.32
N ALA A 90 -26.05 20.00 48.29
CA ALA A 90 -24.96 19.74 47.36
C ALA A 90 -24.25 18.41 47.68
N ALA A 91 -23.97 18.15 48.96
CA ALA A 91 -23.40 16.87 49.40
C ALA A 91 -24.37 15.72 49.18
N GLU A 92 -25.65 15.90 49.51
CA GLU A 92 -26.70 14.88 49.29
C GLU A 92 -26.90 14.57 47.80
N GLY A 93 -26.91 15.60 46.94
CA GLY A 93 -27.05 15.43 45.49
C GLY A 93 -25.85 14.71 44.89
N TRP A 94 -24.64 15.05 45.32
CA TRP A 94 -23.42 14.38 44.90
C TRP A 94 -23.36 12.92 45.35
N ALA A 95 -23.66 12.64 46.63
CA ALA A 95 -23.67 11.28 47.18
C ALA A 95 -24.70 10.40 46.45
N ARG A 96 -25.92 10.92 46.20
CA ARG A 96 -26.95 10.25 45.41
C ARG A 96 -26.49 9.96 43.98
N GLY A 97 -25.79 10.90 43.33
CA GLY A 97 -25.20 10.70 42.01
C GLY A 97 -24.07 9.65 41.99
N CYS A 98 -23.48 9.35 43.14
CA CYS A 98 -22.50 8.28 43.33
C CYS A 98 -23.13 6.95 43.76
N GLY A 99 -24.43 6.92 44.07
CA GLY A 99 -25.14 5.73 44.56
C GLY A 99 -24.91 5.41 46.04
N ILE A 100 -24.40 6.36 46.82
CA ILE A 100 -24.10 6.23 48.25
C ILE A 100 -24.86 7.27 49.08
N THR A 101 -24.88 7.11 50.41
CA THR A 101 -25.27 8.18 51.34
C THR A 101 -24.07 9.05 51.71
N VAL A 102 -24.29 10.25 52.24
CA VAL A 102 -23.19 11.17 52.59
C VAL A 102 -22.30 10.59 53.70
N GLU A 103 -22.87 9.78 54.59
CA GLU A 103 -22.16 9.11 55.68
C GLU A 103 -21.24 7.99 55.19
N GLN A 104 -21.51 7.45 54.00
CA GLN A 104 -20.70 6.41 53.34
C GLN A 104 -19.51 7.00 52.55
N ALA A 105 -19.41 8.32 52.44
CA ALA A 105 -18.33 8.97 51.75
C ALA A 105 -17.05 9.01 52.59
N GLU A 106 -15.91 8.73 51.95
CA GLU A 106 -14.59 8.94 52.53
C GLU A 106 -14.22 10.42 52.56
N ARG A 107 -13.15 10.76 53.26
CA ARG A 107 -12.59 12.11 53.28
C ARG A 107 -11.19 12.11 52.68
N LEU A 108 -10.93 13.08 51.81
CA LEU A 108 -9.62 13.32 51.23
C LEU A 108 -9.06 14.63 51.77
N SER A 109 -8.05 14.56 52.64
CA SER A 109 -7.33 15.72 53.15
C SER A 109 -6.15 16.05 52.22
N THR A 110 -6.07 17.29 51.74
CA THR A 110 -4.91 17.82 51.01
C THR A 110 -4.50 19.16 51.60
N ASP A 111 -3.34 19.69 51.21
CA ASP A 111 -2.83 20.99 51.69
C ASP A 111 -3.80 22.17 51.45
N LYS A 112 -4.80 21.99 50.58
CA LYS A 112 -5.81 22.99 50.22
C LYS A 112 -7.16 22.81 50.93
N GLY A 113 -7.33 21.79 51.79
CA GLY A 113 -8.57 21.53 52.53
C GLY A 113 -8.94 20.04 52.67
N GLU A 114 -10.16 19.75 53.13
CA GLU A 114 -10.75 18.40 53.09
C GLU A 114 -11.94 18.35 52.14
N TRP A 115 -12.08 17.25 51.40
CA TRP A 115 -13.21 17.00 50.49
C TRP A 115 -13.87 15.65 50.79
N LEU A 116 -15.16 15.54 50.47
CA LEU A 116 -15.79 14.24 50.36
C LEU A 116 -15.20 13.49 49.16
N LEU A 117 -15.01 12.18 49.33
CA LEU A 117 -14.45 11.29 48.32
C LEU A 117 -15.31 10.03 48.23
N TYR A 118 -15.57 9.57 47.02
CA TYR A 118 -16.11 8.24 46.78
C TYR A 118 -15.16 7.48 45.86
N ARG A 119 -14.66 6.33 46.31
CA ARG A 119 -13.92 5.38 45.47
C ARG A 119 -14.90 4.38 44.89
N ALA A 120 -15.22 4.54 43.61
CA ALA A 120 -16.03 3.58 42.89
C ALA A 120 -15.13 2.47 42.35
N HIS A 121 -15.37 1.22 42.76
CA HIS A 121 -14.72 0.07 42.14
C HIS A 121 -15.42 -0.27 40.84
N MET A 122 -14.84 0.12 39.70
CA MET A 122 -15.34 -0.22 38.38
C MET A 122 -14.74 -1.55 37.93
N LYS A 123 -15.59 -2.56 37.81
CA LYS A 123 -15.20 -3.85 37.24
C LYS A 123 -14.81 -3.63 35.77
N GLY A 124 -13.68 -4.19 35.35
CA GLY A 124 -13.22 -4.13 33.96
C GLY A 124 -14.20 -4.81 33.02
N GLU A 125 -14.33 -4.28 31.81
CA GLU A 125 -15.16 -4.91 30.77
C GLU A 125 -14.43 -6.10 30.14
N SER A 126 -15.21 -7.09 29.69
CA SER A 126 -14.66 -8.27 29.01
C SER A 126 -14.04 -7.90 27.67
N ALA A 127 -12.96 -8.55 27.27
CA ALA A 127 -12.40 -8.35 25.93
C ALA A 127 -13.46 -8.65 24.85
N GLN A 128 -14.27 -9.70 25.03
CA GLN A 128 -15.33 -10.08 24.09
C GLN A 128 -16.34 -8.96 23.80
N SER A 129 -16.69 -8.15 24.81
CA SER A 129 -17.62 -7.02 24.62
C SER A 129 -16.96 -5.82 23.94
N LEU A 130 -15.65 -5.64 24.13
CA LEU A 130 -14.89 -4.49 23.61
C LEU A 130 -14.42 -4.69 22.16
N LEU A 131 -13.95 -5.89 21.84
CA LEU A 131 -13.30 -6.21 20.56
C LEU A 131 -14.13 -5.82 19.31
N PRO A 132 -15.45 -6.05 19.24
CA PRO A 132 -16.25 -5.64 18.08
C PRO A 132 -16.17 -4.14 17.77
N ALA A 133 -16.25 -3.29 18.80
CA ALA A 133 -16.19 -1.84 18.64
C ALA A 133 -14.78 -1.40 18.24
N MET A 134 -13.74 -2.02 18.80
CA MET A 134 -12.34 -1.75 18.44
C MET A 134 -12.07 -2.09 16.97
N VAL A 135 -12.56 -3.24 16.49
CA VAL A 135 -12.45 -3.66 15.08
C VAL A 135 -13.14 -2.62 14.18
N ALA A 136 -14.39 -2.27 14.49
CA ALA A 136 -15.16 -1.30 13.70
C ALA A 136 -14.47 0.07 13.62
N THR A 137 -13.99 0.58 14.75
CA THR A 137 -13.27 1.86 14.83
C THR A 137 -11.96 1.81 14.06
N SER A 138 -11.22 0.71 14.14
CA SER A 138 -9.93 0.55 13.47
C SER A 138 -10.09 0.50 11.94
N LEU A 139 -11.12 -0.18 11.45
CA LEU A 139 -11.46 -0.24 10.02
C LEU A 139 -11.95 1.12 9.49
N ALA A 140 -12.70 1.88 10.30
CA ALA A 140 -13.18 3.21 9.92
C ALA A 140 -12.05 4.25 9.78
N LYS A 141 -10.92 4.04 10.45
CA LYS A 141 -9.72 4.91 10.43
C LYS A 141 -8.73 4.57 9.30
N LEU A 142 -9.03 3.60 8.43
CA LEU A 142 -8.11 3.21 7.36
C LEU A 142 -7.90 4.35 6.34
N PRO A 143 -6.67 4.53 5.81
CA PRO A 143 -6.34 5.57 4.83
C PRO A 143 -6.85 5.19 3.43
N ILE A 144 -8.17 5.12 3.25
CA ILE A 144 -8.81 4.72 1.98
C ILE A 144 -9.10 5.98 1.16
N PRO A 145 -8.45 6.18 -0.02
CA PRO A 145 -8.64 7.38 -0.83
C PRO A 145 -10.06 7.54 -1.36
N LYS A 146 -10.72 6.42 -1.65
CA LYS A 146 -12.06 6.38 -2.22
C LYS A 146 -12.85 5.19 -1.67
N LEU A 147 -13.86 5.50 -0.86
CA LEU A 147 -14.79 4.52 -0.33
C LEU A 147 -15.84 4.15 -1.38
N MET A 148 -16.27 2.89 -1.36
CA MET A 148 -17.34 2.36 -2.22
C MET A 148 -18.55 1.98 -1.36
N ARG A 149 -19.74 2.10 -1.94
CA ARG A 149 -21.00 1.56 -1.44
C ARG A 149 -21.49 0.48 -2.40
N TRP A 150 -22.26 -0.49 -1.93
CA TRP A 150 -22.77 -1.58 -2.77
C TRP A 150 -24.23 -1.89 -2.48
N GLY A 151 -24.99 -2.13 -3.56
CA GLY A 151 -26.44 -2.33 -3.50
C GLY A 151 -27.17 -1.11 -2.96
N ASP A 152 -28.13 -1.35 -2.08
CA ASP A 152 -28.91 -0.37 -1.33
C ASP A 152 -28.30 -0.02 0.04
N SER A 153 -27.12 -0.56 0.36
CA SER A 153 -26.46 -0.34 1.65
C SER A 153 -25.81 1.05 1.77
N ASP A 154 -25.89 1.63 2.96
CA ASP A 154 -25.12 2.82 3.37
C ASP A 154 -23.70 2.48 3.84
N VAL A 155 -23.37 1.19 4.01
CA VAL A 155 -22.03 0.77 4.45
C VAL A 155 -20.99 1.12 3.39
N GLN A 156 -19.87 1.67 3.86
CA GLN A 156 -18.75 2.10 3.05
C GLN A 156 -17.49 1.32 3.40
N PHE A 157 -16.79 0.82 2.39
CA PHE A 157 -15.46 0.22 2.53
C PHE A 157 -14.70 0.31 1.20
N VAL A 158 -13.41 -0.06 1.19
CA VAL A 158 -12.59 -0.01 -0.04
C VAL A 158 -13.11 -0.97 -1.12
N ARG A 159 -13.69 -2.10 -0.73
CA ARG A 159 -14.30 -3.12 -1.59
C ARG A 159 -15.46 -3.81 -0.86
N PRO A 160 -16.40 -4.46 -1.58
CA PRO A 160 -17.43 -5.27 -0.94
C PRO A 160 -16.85 -6.32 0.02
N VAL A 161 -17.43 -6.39 1.22
CA VAL A 161 -17.09 -7.38 2.25
C VAL A 161 -18.05 -8.55 2.15
N HIS A 162 -17.51 -9.76 2.26
CA HIS A 162 -18.27 -11.00 2.14
C HIS A 162 -18.31 -11.80 3.43
N THR A 163 -17.20 -11.85 4.15
CA THR A 163 -17.06 -12.62 5.38
C THR A 163 -16.37 -11.78 6.44
N VAL A 164 -16.81 -11.98 7.68
CA VAL A 164 -16.18 -11.42 8.87
C VAL A 164 -15.99 -12.59 9.82
N THR A 165 -14.74 -12.89 10.18
CA THR A 165 -14.42 -13.93 11.16
C THR A 165 -13.85 -13.28 12.41
N LEU A 166 -14.48 -13.49 13.57
CA LEU A 166 -14.01 -13.00 14.86
C LEU A 166 -13.98 -14.14 15.88
N LEU A 167 -12.78 -14.51 16.34
CA LEU A 167 -12.56 -15.57 17.32
C LEU A 167 -11.67 -15.10 18.47
N LEU A 168 -11.97 -15.55 19.69
CA LEU A 168 -11.09 -15.43 20.87
C LEU A 168 -10.80 -16.85 21.40
N GLY A 169 -9.65 -17.39 21.03
CA GLY A 169 -9.35 -18.82 21.12
C GLY A 169 -10.39 -19.60 20.31
N GLU A 170 -11.14 -20.46 20.99
CA GLU A 170 -12.19 -21.30 20.41
C GLU A 170 -13.58 -20.63 20.40
N GLU A 171 -13.71 -19.45 21.00
CA GLU A 171 -15.00 -18.77 21.16
C GLU A 171 -15.25 -17.81 20.01
N SER A 172 -16.39 -17.96 19.32
CA SER A 172 -16.84 -17.02 18.30
C SER A 172 -17.44 -15.78 18.96
N ILE A 173 -17.02 -14.59 18.53
CA ILE A 173 -17.56 -13.32 19.05
C ILE A 173 -18.65 -12.82 18.10
N PRO A 174 -19.94 -12.78 18.51
CA PRO A 174 -21.03 -12.25 17.68
C PRO A 174 -20.92 -10.73 17.53
N ALA A 175 -20.87 -10.26 16.29
CA ALA A 175 -20.77 -8.85 15.93
C ALA A 175 -21.31 -8.64 14.52
N THR A 176 -21.69 -7.40 14.19
CA THR A 176 -21.92 -6.99 12.80
C THR A 176 -20.87 -5.96 12.43
N ILE A 177 -19.96 -6.31 11.53
CA ILE A 177 -18.87 -5.44 11.07
C ILE A 177 -19.07 -5.19 9.58
N LEU A 178 -19.06 -3.92 9.16
CA LEU A 178 -19.26 -3.53 7.76
C LEU A 178 -20.52 -4.19 7.14
N GLY A 179 -21.60 -4.28 7.93
CA GLY A 179 -22.88 -4.87 7.51
C GLY A 179 -22.92 -6.40 7.44
N ILE A 180 -21.83 -7.09 7.81
CA ILE A 180 -21.72 -8.55 7.78
C ILE A 180 -21.66 -9.10 9.21
N ASN A 181 -22.48 -10.11 9.50
CA ASN A 181 -22.45 -10.82 10.77
C ASN A 181 -21.18 -11.68 10.86
N SER A 182 -20.50 -11.62 12.00
CA SER A 182 -19.33 -12.43 12.25
C SER A 182 -19.68 -13.91 12.35
N ALA A 183 -18.77 -14.74 11.87
CA ALA A 183 -18.86 -16.20 11.93
C ALA A 183 -17.47 -16.80 12.17
N ARG A 184 -17.36 -18.14 12.05
CA ARG A 184 -16.09 -18.87 12.03
C ARG A 184 -15.57 -19.10 10.61
N THR A 185 -16.35 -18.65 9.63
CA THR A 185 -16.22 -19.01 8.23
C THR A 185 -15.20 -18.11 7.52
N ILE A 186 -14.19 -18.74 6.94
CA ILE A 186 -13.20 -18.08 6.09
C ILE A 186 -13.27 -18.66 4.68
N ARG A 187 -12.76 -17.89 3.71
CA ARG A 187 -12.73 -18.30 2.30
C ARG A 187 -11.33 -18.69 1.87
N GLY A 188 -11.22 -19.78 1.11
CA GLY A 188 -10.01 -20.18 0.43
C GLY A 188 -9.84 -19.48 -0.92
N HIS A 189 -8.92 -20.00 -1.72
CA HIS A 189 -8.63 -19.51 -3.06
C HIS A 189 -9.84 -19.69 -4.00
N ARG A 190 -10.04 -18.78 -4.96
CA ARG A 190 -11.24 -18.75 -5.81
C ARG A 190 -11.41 -20.01 -6.68
N PHE A 191 -10.29 -20.62 -7.05
CA PHE A 191 -10.23 -21.73 -8.01
C PHE A 191 -9.52 -22.98 -7.48
N MET A 192 -8.89 -22.91 -6.31
CA MET A 192 -8.04 -23.97 -5.77
C MET A 192 -8.34 -24.20 -4.29
N GLY A 193 -8.02 -25.41 -3.82
CA GLY A 193 -8.31 -25.78 -2.43
C GLY A 193 -9.81 -25.79 -2.13
N GLU A 194 -10.12 -25.72 -0.85
CA GLU A 194 -11.49 -25.65 -0.33
C GLU A 194 -11.98 -24.19 -0.40
N PRO A 195 -13.12 -23.91 -1.07
CA PRO A 195 -13.56 -22.54 -1.32
C PRO A 195 -14.00 -21.80 -0.05
N GLU A 196 -14.55 -22.53 0.93
CA GLU A 196 -15.03 -21.99 2.19
C GLU A 196 -14.94 -23.06 3.28
N PHE A 197 -14.46 -22.70 4.46
CA PHE A 197 -14.33 -23.60 5.61
C PHE A 197 -14.31 -22.84 6.93
N THR A 198 -14.42 -23.55 8.05
CA THR A 198 -14.51 -22.96 9.39
C THR A 198 -13.24 -23.15 10.20
N LEU A 199 -13.03 -22.20 11.12
CA LEU A 199 -12.00 -22.25 12.15
C LEU A 199 -12.57 -22.72 13.49
N ASP A 200 -11.95 -23.74 14.07
CA ASP A 200 -12.26 -24.21 15.43
C ASP A 200 -11.54 -23.36 16.48
N ASN A 201 -10.37 -22.80 16.16
CA ASN A 201 -9.63 -21.93 17.07
C ASN A 201 -8.86 -20.85 16.30
N ALA A 202 -8.78 -19.64 16.86
CA ALA A 202 -7.97 -18.52 16.37
C ALA A 202 -6.50 -18.92 16.08
N ASP A 203 -5.94 -19.87 16.82
CA ASP A 203 -4.56 -20.35 16.66
C ASP A 203 -4.29 -21.04 15.33
N GLN A 204 -5.31 -21.59 14.67
CA GLN A 204 -5.20 -22.26 13.37
C GLN A 204 -4.82 -21.29 12.24
N TYR A 205 -5.01 -19.99 12.45
CA TYR A 205 -4.66 -18.95 11.49
C TYR A 205 -3.21 -18.51 11.65
N PRO A 206 -2.44 -18.28 10.56
CA PRO A 206 -2.85 -18.43 9.16
C PRO A 206 -2.64 -19.85 8.58
N GLN A 207 -2.06 -20.80 9.32
CA GLN A 207 -1.52 -22.08 8.79
C GLN A 207 -2.56 -22.95 8.09
N ILE A 208 -3.82 -22.89 8.51
CA ILE A 208 -4.91 -23.64 7.88
C ILE A 208 -5.26 -23.15 6.46
N LEU A 209 -4.94 -21.88 6.11
CA LEU A 209 -5.18 -21.31 4.79
C LEU A 209 -4.35 -21.94 3.67
N PRO A 210 -3.02 -22.11 3.79
CA PRO A 210 -2.25 -22.81 2.76
C PRO A 210 -2.60 -24.30 2.70
N GLU A 211 -2.91 -24.94 3.84
CA GLU A 211 -3.22 -26.37 3.92
C GLU A 211 -4.53 -26.74 3.22
N ARG A 212 -5.62 -26.01 3.51
CA ARG A 212 -6.96 -26.32 2.98
C ARG A 212 -7.35 -25.39 1.85
N GLY A 213 -7.10 -24.10 2.01
CA GLY A 213 -7.60 -23.05 1.13
C GLY A 213 -6.67 -22.68 -0.03
N LYS A 214 -5.43 -23.18 -0.09
CA LYS A 214 -4.41 -22.72 -1.05
C LYS A 214 -4.24 -21.20 -1.03
N VAL A 215 -4.13 -20.60 0.16
CA VAL A 215 -3.88 -19.16 0.33
C VAL A 215 -2.70 -18.95 1.27
N GLN A 216 -1.73 -18.15 0.85
CA GLN A 216 -0.62 -17.72 1.68
C GLN A 216 -0.91 -16.30 2.22
N ALA A 217 -1.53 -16.18 3.38
CA ALA A 217 -1.98 -14.87 3.92
C ALA A 217 -0.85 -14.03 4.54
N ASP A 218 0.24 -14.67 4.98
CA ASP A 218 1.45 -13.97 5.40
C ASP A 218 2.09 -13.28 4.20
N PHE A 219 2.03 -11.95 4.22
CA PHE A 219 2.44 -11.11 3.10
C PHE A 219 3.96 -11.16 2.89
N GLU A 220 4.74 -11.09 3.97
CA GLU A 220 6.21 -11.10 3.89
C GLU A 220 6.73 -12.48 3.48
N ALA A 221 6.15 -13.56 4.01
CA ALA A 221 6.47 -14.91 3.56
C ALA A 221 6.12 -15.10 2.07
N ARG A 222 4.99 -14.54 1.60
CA ARG A 222 4.60 -14.60 0.19
C ARG A 222 5.56 -13.80 -0.69
N LYS A 223 5.93 -12.58 -0.27
CA LYS A 223 6.90 -11.72 -0.97
C LYS A 223 8.25 -12.40 -1.11
N ALA A 224 8.77 -12.97 -0.01
CA ALA A 224 10.04 -13.69 0.02
C ALA A 224 10.02 -14.91 -0.93
N ARG A 225 8.92 -15.67 -0.95
CA ARG A 225 8.75 -16.78 -1.88
C ARG A 225 8.75 -16.34 -3.33
N ILE A 226 7.97 -15.30 -3.69
CA ILE A 226 7.93 -14.77 -5.06
C ILE A 226 9.32 -14.33 -5.50
N LYS A 227 10.05 -13.62 -4.64
CA LYS A 227 11.41 -13.16 -4.91
C LYS A 227 12.35 -14.33 -5.21
N ALA A 228 12.41 -15.32 -4.30
CA ALA A 228 13.29 -16.47 -4.46
C ALA A 228 12.96 -17.29 -5.71
N ASP A 229 11.66 -17.53 -5.97
CA ASP A 229 11.20 -18.29 -7.13
C ASP A 229 11.50 -17.53 -8.44
N ALA A 230 11.39 -16.19 -8.46
CA ALA A 230 11.73 -15.36 -9.62
C ALA A 230 13.24 -15.26 -9.87
N GLU A 231 14.06 -15.13 -8.82
CA GLU A 231 15.52 -15.18 -8.93
C GLU A 231 16.00 -16.53 -9.49
N ALA A 232 15.41 -17.63 -9.01
CA ALA A 232 15.69 -18.96 -9.52
C ALA A 232 15.31 -19.09 -11.01
N ALA A 233 14.10 -18.66 -11.38
CA ALA A 233 13.62 -18.70 -12.75
C ALA A 233 14.47 -17.86 -13.72
N ALA A 234 14.98 -16.70 -13.27
CA ALA A 234 15.88 -15.87 -14.07
C ALA A 234 17.25 -16.54 -14.28
N LYS A 235 17.78 -17.15 -13.22
CA LYS A 235 19.06 -17.85 -13.28
C LYS A 235 19.03 -19.05 -14.24
N GLU A 236 17.91 -19.76 -14.32
CA GLU A 236 17.74 -20.88 -15.26
C GLU A 236 17.87 -20.47 -16.73
N ILE A 237 17.55 -19.22 -17.06
CA ILE A 237 17.70 -18.65 -18.41
C ILE A 237 18.95 -17.77 -18.56
N GLY A 238 19.87 -17.82 -17.59
CA GLY A 238 21.15 -17.12 -17.64
C GLY A 238 21.06 -15.61 -17.43
N GLY A 239 20.07 -15.13 -16.68
CA GLY A 239 19.91 -13.70 -16.40
C GLY A 239 19.46 -13.39 -14.96
N HIS A 240 19.16 -12.12 -14.74
CA HIS A 240 18.69 -11.54 -13.49
C HIS A 240 17.35 -10.85 -13.71
N ALA A 241 16.37 -11.16 -12.88
CA ALA A 241 15.08 -10.47 -12.91
C ALA A 241 15.21 -9.08 -12.28
N ASP A 242 14.65 -8.06 -12.93
CA ASP A 242 14.41 -6.76 -12.29
C ASP A 242 13.26 -6.89 -11.29
N LEU A 243 13.64 -7.08 -10.03
CA LEU A 243 12.76 -7.22 -8.88
C LEU A 243 12.71 -5.93 -8.04
N SER A 244 12.55 -4.78 -8.71
CA SER A 244 12.34 -3.51 -8.01
C SER A 244 11.26 -3.67 -6.91
N ASP A 245 11.54 -3.18 -5.70
CA ASP A 245 10.71 -3.44 -4.51
C ASP A 245 9.25 -3.04 -4.74
N SER A 246 8.99 -1.92 -5.41
CA SER A 246 7.63 -1.44 -5.72
C SER A 246 6.83 -2.42 -6.59
N LEU A 247 7.47 -3.02 -7.60
CA LEU A 247 6.82 -4.01 -8.45
C LEU A 247 6.63 -5.33 -7.70
N LEU A 248 7.61 -5.76 -6.90
CA LEU A 248 7.50 -6.97 -6.09
C LEU A 248 6.36 -6.86 -5.05
N GLU A 249 6.20 -5.70 -4.42
CA GLU A 249 5.07 -5.35 -3.54
C GLU A 249 3.72 -5.44 -4.28
N GLU A 250 3.65 -4.83 -5.48
CA GLU A 250 2.42 -4.84 -6.28
C GLU A 250 2.05 -6.27 -6.71
N VAL A 251 3.01 -7.05 -7.21
CA VAL A 251 2.82 -8.46 -7.60
C VAL A 251 2.42 -9.34 -6.41
N THR A 252 3.06 -9.15 -5.25
CA THR A 252 2.69 -9.87 -4.02
C THR A 252 1.25 -9.58 -3.60
N SER A 253 0.77 -8.38 -3.89
CA SER A 253 -0.60 -7.94 -3.59
C SER A 253 -1.65 -8.39 -4.60
N LEU A 254 -1.24 -8.98 -5.74
CA LEU A 254 -2.13 -9.46 -6.81
C LEU A 254 -2.47 -10.95 -6.70
N VAL A 255 -1.71 -11.71 -5.91
CA VAL A 255 -1.85 -13.18 -5.83
C VAL A 255 -2.03 -13.66 -4.39
N GLU A 256 -2.88 -14.65 -4.20
CA GLU A 256 -3.05 -15.37 -2.93
C GLU A 256 -2.13 -16.59 -2.84
N TRP A 257 -1.85 -17.24 -3.98
CA TRP A 257 -0.99 -18.41 -4.12
C TRP A 257 -0.04 -18.24 -5.31
N PRO A 258 1.20 -17.77 -5.09
CA PRO A 258 2.08 -17.45 -6.19
C PRO A 258 2.60 -18.71 -6.88
N VAL A 259 2.60 -18.68 -8.21
CA VAL A 259 3.31 -19.61 -9.08
C VAL A 259 4.09 -18.78 -10.10
N VAL A 260 5.40 -18.86 -10.05
CA VAL A 260 6.30 -18.13 -10.94
C VAL A 260 6.47 -18.90 -12.25
N LEU A 261 6.35 -18.19 -13.37
CA LEU A 261 6.52 -18.74 -14.71
C LEU A 261 7.39 -17.81 -15.56
N THR A 262 8.12 -18.40 -16.50
CA THR A 262 8.97 -17.68 -17.46
C THR A 262 8.34 -17.73 -18.84
N ALA A 263 8.31 -16.58 -19.51
CA ALA A 263 7.83 -16.42 -20.87
C ALA A 263 8.86 -15.67 -21.72
N LYS A 264 8.64 -15.62 -23.03
CA LYS A 264 9.51 -14.92 -23.98
C LYS A 264 8.74 -14.03 -24.94
N PHE A 265 9.46 -13.09 -25.55
CA PHE A 265 8.98 -12.30 -26.69
C PHE A 265 9.99 -12.41 -27.84
N GLU A 266 9.60 -11.96 -29.04
CA GLU A 266 10.50 -12.05 -30.19
C GLU A 266 11.70 -11.11 -30.07
N GLU A 267 12.90 -11.63 -30.34
CA GLU A 267 14.16 -10.89 -30.28
C GLU A 267 14.19 -9.59 -31.10
N LYS A 268 13.37 -9.50 -32.16
CA LYS A 268 13.27 -8.27 -32.97
C LYS A 268 12.91 -7.04 -32.12
N PHE A 269 12.15 -7.22 -31.03
CA PHE A 269 11.75 -6.12 -30.16
C PHE A 269 12.95 -5.52 -29.42
N LEU A 270 14.05 -6.26 -29.25
CA LEU A 270 15.29 -5.75 -28.63
C LEU A 270 15.98 -4.66 -29.48
N ALA A 271 15.50 -4.36 -30.69
CA ALA A 271 15.91 -3.20 -31.47
C ALA A 271 15.28 -1.88 -30.97
N VAL A 272 14.23 -1.96 -30.15
CA VAL A 272 13.62 -0.82 -29.45
C VAL A 272 14.39 -0.57 -28.15
N PRO A 273 14.57 0.68 -27.72
CA PRO A 273 15.15 0.98 -26.41
C PRO A 273 14.50 0.18 -25.28
N ALA A 274 15.35 -0.40 -24.43
CA ALA A 274 14.90 -1.32 -23.38
C ALA A 274 13.91 -0.66 -22.43
N GLU A 275 14.06 0.64 -22.17
CA GLU A 275 13.23 1.42 -21.25
C GLU A 275 11.77 1.46 -21.70
N ALA A 276 11.50 1.54 -23.01
CA ALA A 276 10.14 1.49 -23.54
C ALA A 276 9.51 0.09 -23.36
N LEU A 277 10.27 -0.97 -23.64
CA LEU A 277 9.81 -2.35 -23.46
C LEU A 277 9.56 -2.67 -21.98
N VAL A 278 10.46 -2.22 -21.11
CA VAL A 278 10.39 -2.39 -19.65
C VAL A 278 9.20 -1.66 -19.08
N TYR A 279 8.92 -0.44 -19.55
CA TYR A 279 7.73 0.30 -19.17
C TYR A 279 6.47 -0.51 -19.45
N THR A 280 6.32 -1.06 -20.65
CA THR A 280 5.19 -1.93 -21.01
C THR A 280 5.10 -3.17 -20.11
N MET A 281 6.22 -3.87 -19.90
CA MET A 281 6.25 -5.10 -19.11
C MET A 281 5.89 -4.85 -17.63
N LYS A 282 6.47 -3.83 -17.00
CA LYS A 282 6.26 -3.53 -15.58
C LYS A 282 4.95 -2.78 -15.33
N GLY A 283 4.66 -1.77 -16.16
CA GLY A 283 3.52 -0.87 -16.01
C GLY A 283 2.18 -1.57 -16.25
N ASP A 284 2.04 -2.18 -17.42
CA ASP A 284 0.76 -2.72 -17.88
C ASP A 284 0.52 -4.15 -17.42
N GLN A 285 1.58 -4.97 -17.39
CA GLN A 285 1.46 -6.42 -17.22
C GLN A 285 2.05 -6.97 -15.92
N LYS A 286 2.76 -6.16 -15.15
CA LYS A 286 3.39 -6.56 -13.87
C LYS A 286 4.37 -7.72 -14.03
N TYR A 287 5.08 -7.73 -15.15
CA TYR A 287 6.14 -8.68 -15.42
C TYR A 287 7.47 -8.17 -14.91
N PHE A 288 8.35 -9.08 -14.51
CA PHE A 288 9.75 -8.82 -14.20
C PHE A 288 10.59 -9.03 -15.46
N PRO A 289 11.12 -7.97 -16.08
CA PRO A 289 12.06 -8.09 -17.19
C PRO A 289 13.33 -8.81 -16.74
N VAL A 290 13.99 -9.52 -17.65
CA VAL A 290 15.23 -10.26 -17.36
C VAL A 290 16.39 -9.65 -18.12
N TYR A 291 17.51 -9.45 -17.43
CA TYR A 291 18.74 -8.88 -17.97
C TYR A 291 19.88 -9.88 -17.89
N ASP A 292 20.84 -9.80 -18.80
CA ASP A 292 22.09 -10.55 -18.70
C ASP A 292 23.08 -9.91 -17.72
N ASP A 293 24.23 -10.56 -17.51
CA ASP A 293 25.31 -10.06 -16.64
C ASP A 293 25.93 -8.73 -17.13
N ALA A 294 25.71 -8.37 -18.40
CA ALA A 294 26.16 -7.10 -18.98
C ALA A 294 25.11 -5.97 -18.84
N GLY A 295 23.96 -6.25 -18.21
CA GLY A 295 22.86 -5.29 -18.06
C GLY A 295 22.02 -5.12 -19.32
N LYS A 296 22.13 -6.01 -20.30
CA LYS A 296 21.32 -5.98 -21.52
C LYS A 296 20.03 -6.78 -21.31
N LEU A 297 18.92 -6.21 -21.76
CA LEU A 297 17.62 -6.87 -21.72
C LEU A 297 17.64 -8.15 -22.58
N LEU A 298 17.22 -9.26 -21.98
CA LEU A 298 16.99 -10.54 -22.65
C LEU A 298 15.55 -10.60 -23.20
N PRO A 299 15.27 -11.44 -24.21
CA PRO A 299 13.93 -11.62 -24.78
C PRO A 299 13.01 -12.45 -23.86
N HIS A 300 13.13 -12.26 -22.55
CA HIS A 300 12.49 -13.04 -21.51
C HIS A 300 11.90 -12.14 -20.44
N PHE A 301 10.79 -12.60 -19.86
CA PHE A 301 10.17 -11.97 -18.71
C PHE A 301 9.60 -13.05 -17.80
N ILE A 302 9.56 -12.74 -16.51
CA ILE A 302 9.00 -13.59 -15.47
C ILE A 302 7.71 -12.95 -14.98
N PHE A 303 6.71 -13.79 -14.75
CA PHE A 303 5.42 -13.34 -14.23
C PHE A 303 4.91 -14.30 -13.17
N VAL A 304 4.01 -13.80 -12.33
CA VAL A 304 3.43 -14.59 -11.24
C VAL A 304 1.95 -14.81 -11.54
N THR A 305 1.55 -16.07 -11.61
CA THR A 305 0.15 -16.44 -11.71
C THR A 305 -0.40 -16.86 -10.35
N ASN A 306 -1.69 -16.66 -10.16
CA ASN A 306 -2.41 -17.01 -8.93
C ASN A 306 -3.02 -18.42 -9.01
N ILE A 307 -2.52 -19.28 -9.91
CA ILE A 307 -3.09 -20.63 -10.11
C ILE A 307 -2.00 -21.66 -10.42
N GLU A 308 -2.08 -22.78 -9.72
CA GLU A 308 -1.32 -23.99 -10.02
C GLU A 308 -2.02 -24.72 -11.18
N SER A 309 -1.68 -24.33 -12.42
CA SER A 309 -2.28 -24.89 -13.63
C SER A 309 -1.81 -26.32 -13.90
N LYS A 310 -2.72 -27.16 -14.39
CA LYS A 310 -2.38 -28.48 -14.95
C LYS A 310 -1.69 -28.39 -16.31
N ASP A 311 -1.82 -27.25 -16.99
CA ASP A 311 -1.14 -26.94 -18.25
C ASP A 311 -0.54 -25.52 -18.19
N PRO A 312 0.66 -25.37 -17.60
CA PRO A 312 1.34 -24.08 -17.51
C PRO A 312 1.70 -23.48 -18.87
N GLN A 313 1.87 -24.31 -19.92
CA GLN A 313 2.27 -23.84 -21.25
C GLN A 313 1.19 -22.96 -21.88
N GLN A 314 -0.09 -23.23 -21.64
CA GLN A 314 -1.18 -22.35 -22.10
C GLN A 314 -1.15 -20.99 -21.42
N ILE A 315 -0.78 -20.93 -20.13
CA ILE A 315 -0.65 -19.66 -19.41
C ILE A 315 0.54 -18.87 -19.97
N ILE A 316 1.67 -19.53 -20.19
CA ILE A 316 2.86 -18.92 -20.80
C ILE A 316 2.49 -18.34 -22.17
N ALA A 317 1.98 -19.17 -23.09
CA ALA A 317 1.59 -18.73 -24.43
C ALA A 317 0.53 -17.62 -24.42
N GLY A 318 -0.38 -17.63 -23.45
CA GLY A 318 -1.36 -16.57 -23.24
C GLY A 318 -0.71 -15.23 -22.91
N ASN A 319 0.25 -15.21 -21.97
CA ASN A 319 0.99 -14.00 -21.58
C ASN A 319 1.90 -13.50 -22.71
N GLU A 320 2.57 -14.40 -23.44
CA GLU A 320 3.34 -14.05 -24.64
C GLU A 320 2.46 -13.37 -25.70
N LYS A 321 1.23 -13.87 -25.90
CA LYS A 321 0.26 -13.26 -26.82
C LYS A 321 -0.24 -11.91 -26.34
N VAL A 322 -0.36 -11.68 -25.04
CA VAL A 322 -0.85 -10.42 -24.46
C VAL A 322 0.20 -9.31 -24.54
N VAL A 323 1.48 -9.63 -24.30
CA VAL A 323 2.55 -8.62 -24.34
C VAL A 323 2.88 -8.17 -25.76
N ARG A 324 2.78 -9.09 -26.74
CA ARG A 324 3.23 -8.88 -28.11
C ARG A 324 2.63 -7.65 -28.80
N PRO A 325 1.31 -7.38 -28.78
CA PRO A 325 0.75 -6.16 -29.36
C PRO A 325 1.34 -4.88 -28.77
N ARG A 326 1.58 -4.86 -27.46
CA ARG A 326 2.13 -3.68 -26.78
C ARG A 326 3.60 -3.42 -27.16
N LEU A 327 4.40 -4.48 -27.28
CA LEU A 327 5.78 -4.35 -27.78
C LEU A 327 5.81 -3.95 -29.26
N ALA A 328 4.84 -4.42 -30.05
CA ALA A 328 4.67 -4.00 -31.45
C ALA A 328 4.28 -2.51 -31.57
N ASP A 329 3.45 -2.00 -30.67
CA ASP A 329 3.14 -0.57 -30.60
C ASP A 329 4.39 0.26 -30.30
N ALA A 330 5.19 -0.14 -29.29
CA ALA A 330 6.46 0.50 -28.98
C ALA A 330 7.44 0.47 -30.18
N GLU A 331 7.58 -0.68 -30.85
CA GLU A 331 8.36 -0.81 -32.08
C GLU A 331 7.86 0.12 -33.20
N PHE A 332 6.54 0.19 -33.38
CA PHE A 332 5.93 1.04 -34.40
C PHE A 332 6.17 2.53 -34.13
N PHE A 333 5.97 2.98 -32.89
CA PHE A 333 6.21 4.38 -32.51
C PHE A 333 7.69 4.74 -32.64
N PHE A 334 8.59 3.90 -32.15
CA PHE A 334 10.03 4.14 -32.26
C PHE A 334 10.47 4.30 -33.72
N ASN A 335 10.04 3.37 -34.58
CA ASN A 335 10.38 3.40 -36.01
C ASN A 335 9.70 4.55 -36.75
N THR A 336 8.54 5.02 -36.28
CA THR A 336 7.85 6.16 -36.87
C THR A 336 8.52 7.47 -36.49
N ASP A 337 8.87 7.63 -35.22
CA ASP A 337 9.52 8.84 -34.70
C ASP A 337 10.90 9.04 -35.34
N ARG A 338 11.66 7.96 -35.55
CA ARG A 338 12.99 7.97 -36.20
C ARG A 338 13.00 8.39 -37.68
N LYS A 339 11.83 8.58 -38.31
CA LYS A 339 11.74 9.06 -39.70
C LYS A 339 12.01 10.57 -39.82
N GLN A 340 11.95 11.28 -38.70
CA GLN A 340 12.25 12.72 -38.60
C GLN A 340 13.30 12.90 -37.52
N ARG A 341 14.07 13.99 -37.61
CA ARG A 341 15.05 14.30 -36.58
C ARG A 341 14.32 14.83 -35.35
N LEU A 342 14.88 14.63 -34.17
CA LEU A 342 14.36 15.15 -32.91
C LEU A 342 14.14 16.66 -32.98
N GLU A 343 15.06 17.39 -33.62
CA GLU A 343 14.96 18.85 -33.80
C GLU A 343 13.78 19.29 -34.67
N ASP A 344 13.27 18.43 -35.57
CA ASP A 344 12.13 18.75 -36.44
C ASP A 344 10.84 18.94 -35.62
N ASN A 345 10.83 18.48 -34.36
CA ASN A 345 9.73 18.70 -33.44
C ASN A 345 9.74 20.08 -32.75
N LEU A 346 10.81 20.87 -32.89
CA LEU A 346 10.93 22.19 -32.25
C LEU A 346 9.75 23.14 -32.53
N PRO A 347 9.27 23.30 -33.79
CA PRO A 347 8.14 24.18 -34.08
C PRO A 347 6.84 23.71 -33.43
N ARG A 348 6.68 22.39 -33.22
CA ARG A 348 5.47 21.83 -32.61
C ARG A 348 5.33 22.21 -31.15
N LEU A 349 6.42 22.55 -30.47
CA LEU A 349 6.40 23.01 -29.08
C LEU A 349 5.66 24.35 -28.89
N GLU A 350 5.48 25.15 -29.94
CA GLU A 350 4.66 26.36 -29.91
C GLU A 350 3.17 26.06 -29.71
N THR A 351 2.73 24.85 -30.06
CA THR A 351 1.31 24.46 -29.94
C THR A 351 0.91 24.07 -28.52
N VAL A 352 1.88 23.86 -27.63
CA VAL A 352 1.64 23.40 -26.26
C VAL A 352 1.86 24.54 -25.28
N LEU A 353 0.78 24.97 -24.62
CA LEU A 353 0.86 25.96 -23.56
C LEU A 353 1.60 25.38 -22.36
N PHE A 354 2.70 26.00 -21.95
CA PHE A 354 3.40 25.64 -20.71
C PHE A 354 2.71 26.29 -19.51
N GLN A 355 2.54 27.61 -19.56
CA GLN A 355 1.83 28.37 -18.54
C GLN A 355 1.35 29.70 -19.15
N LYS A 356 0.18 30.20 -18.73
CA LYS A 356 -0.52 31.34 -19.35
C LYS A 356 0.32 32.61 -19.53
N GLU A 357 1.15 32.96 -18.56
CA GLU A 357 2.01 34.16 -18.52
C GLU A 357 3.43 33.87 -19.00
N LEU A 358 3.87 32.60 -18.96
CA LEU A 358 5.20 32.18 -19.39
C LEU A 358 5.22 31.64 -20.83
N GLY A 359 4.07 31.50 -21.49
CA GLY A 359 3.95 31.09 -22.88
C GLY A 359 3.95 29.58 -23.09
N THR A 360 4.51 29.18 -24.23
CA THR A 360 4.52 27.82 -24.78
C THR A 360 5.70 26.98 -24.27
N LEU A 361 5.71 25.69 -24.58
CA LEU A 361 6.89 24.86 -24.37
C LEU A 361 8.09 25.33 -25.22
N ARG A 362 7.84 25.95 -26.39
CA ARG A 362 8.91 26.58 -27.17
C ARG A 362 9.55 27.73 -26.39
N ASP A 363 8.75 28.64 -25.83
CA ASP A 363 9.26 29.76 -25.02
C ASP A 363 10.04 29.27 -23.79
N LYS A 364 9.60 28.17 -23.17
CA LYS A 364 10.36 27.52 -22.08
C LYS A 364 11.70 26.98 -22.58
N THR A 365 11.70 26.31 -23.73
CA THR A 365 12.90 25.73 -24.34
C THR A 365 13.93 26.80 -24.68
N ASP A 366 13.52 27.93 -25.27
CA ASP A 366 14.41 29.05 -25.59
C ASP A 366 15.06 29.65 -24.33
N ARG A 367 14.31 29.74 -23.23
CA ARG A 367 14.86 30.17 -21.92
C ARG A 367 15.86 29.17 -21.36
N ILE A 368 15.56 27.87 -21.43
CA ILE A 368 16.46 26.80 -20.98
C ILE A 368 17.75 26.82 -21.79
N GLN A 369 17.66 26.92 -23.12
CA GLN A 369 18.81 27.03 -24.02
C GLN A 369 19.73 28.20 -23.63
N ALA A 370 19.17 29.41 -23.47
CA ALA A 370 19.95 30.59 -23.13
C ALA A 370 20.60 30.46 -21.74
N LEU A 371 19.85 29.94 -20.76
CA LEU A 371 20.36 29.76 -19.41
C LEU A 371 21.46 28.69 -19.35
N ALA A 372 21.27 27.55 -20.03
CA ALA A 372 22.24 26.46 -20.08
C ALA A 372 23.58 26.93 -20.69
N GLY A 373 23.53 27.65 -21.81
CA GLY A 373 24.73 28.24 -22.42
C GLY A 373 25.42 29.25 -21.51
N TRP A 374 24.66 30.10 -20.82
CA TRP A 374 25.22 31.06 -19.86
C TRP A 374 25.91 30.36 -18.69
N ILE A 375 25.25 29.38 -18.05
CA ILE A 375 25.82 28.61 -16.92
C ILE A 375 27.09 27.89 -17.36
N ALA A 376 27.07 27.22 -18.51
CA ALA A 376 28.24 26.51 -19.05
C ALA A 376 29.45 27.44 -19.17
N GLY A 377 29.26 28.67 -19.65
CA GLY A 377 30.31 29.68 -19.73
C GLY A 377 30.84 30.14 -18.37
N GLN A 378 30.02 30.14 -17.31
CA GLN A 378 30.47 30.49 -15.95
C GLN A 378 31.30 29.39 -15.30
N ILE A 379 31.00 28.12 -15.58
CA ILE A 379 31.67 26.97 -14.96
C ILE A 379 32.79 26.37 -15.82
N GLY A 380 32.99 26.86 -17.04
CA GLY A 380 34.01 26.38 -17.98
C GLY A 380 33.62 25.08 -18.71
N ALA A 381 32.33 24.77 -18.81
CA ALA A 381 31.81 23.66 -19.61
C ALA A 381 31.64 24.05 -21.09
N ASP A 382 31.35 23.07 -21.96
CA ASP A 382 31.11 23.34 -23.38
C ASP A 382 29.78 24.09 -23.60
N VAL A 383 29.89 25.36 -23.96
CA VAL A 383 28.74 26.25 -24.19
C VAL A 383 27.88 25.79 -25.38
N ASN A 384 28.50 25.23 -26.43
CA ASN A 384 27.76 24.79 -27.62
C ASN A 384 26.92 23.56 -27.28
N HIS A 385 27.50 22.59 -26.58
CA HIS A 385 26.78 21.37 -26.18
C HIS A 385 25.66 21.69 -25.18
N ALA A 386 25.92 22.51 -24.16
CA ALA A 386 24.89 22.91 -23.21
C ALA A 386 23.73 23.68 -23.88
N THR A 387 24.04 24.57 -24.82
CA THR A 387 23.03 25.29 -25.61
C THR A 387 22.24 24.33 -26.49
N ARG A 388 22.91 23.38 -27.15
CA ARG A 388 22.27 22.39 -28.01
C ARG A 388 21.35 21.45 -27.22
N ALA A 389 21.78 20.98 -26.05
CA ALA A 389 20.95 20.18 -25.14
C ALA A 389 19.72 20.97 -24.68
N GLY A 390 19.89 22.23 -24.27
CA GLY A 390 18.78 23.09 -23.87
C GLY A 390 17.76 23.30 -24.99
N LEU A 391 18.21 23.46 -26.24
CA LEU A 391 17.34 23.57 -27.41
C LEU A 391 16.53 22.28 -27.66
N LEU A 392 17.13 21.09 -27.53
CA LEU A 392 16.45 19.81 -27.79
C LEU A 392 15.65 19.28 -26.60
N SER A 393 15.82 19.89 -25.42
CA SER A 393 15.37 19.41 -24.10
C SER A 393 13.90 19.00 -23.97
N LYS A 394 13.01 19.48 -24.85
CA LYS A 394 11.57 19.19 -24.80
C LYS A 394 11.00 18.62 -26.10
N CYS A 395 11.85 18.38 -27.11
CA CYS A 395 11.43 17.88 -28.41
C CYS A 395 10.78 16.51 -28.35
N ASP A 396 11.25 15.66 -27.45
CA ASP A 396 10.79 14.28 -27.30
C ASP A 396 9.33 14.21 -26.83
N LEU A 397 8.83 15.22 -26.10
CA LEU A 397 7.43 15.34 -25.70
C LEU A 397 6.46 15.29 -26.89
N MET A 398 6.90 15.66 -28.09
CA MET A 398 6.10 15.66 -29.33
C MET A 398 6.20 14.36 -30.13
N THR A 399 6.99 13.40 -29.66
CA THR A 399 7.15 12.08 -30.29
C THR A 399 5.97 11.18 -29.94
N ASN A 400 5.63 10.24 -30.83
CA ASN A 400 4.53 9.32 -30.57
C ASN A 400 4.86 8.39 -29.41
N MET A 401 6.14 8.01 -29.25
CA MET A 401 6.60 7.19 -28.13
C MET A 401 6.31 7.85 -26.78
N VAL A 402 6.69 9.12 -26.59
CA VAL A 402 6.46 9.81 -25.31
C VAL A 402 4.98 10.15 -25.13
N PHE A 403 4.22 10.34 -26.21
CA PHE A 403 2.77 10.52 -26.10
C PHE A 403 2.07 9.27 -25.55
N GLU A 404 2.43 8.08 -26.03
CA GLU A 404 1.88 6.82 -25.52
C GLU A 404 2.48 6.42 -24.15
N PHE A 405 3.79 6.63 -23.98
CA PHE A 405 4.56 6.22 -22.81
C PHE A 405 5.21 7.43 -22.14
N THR A 406 4.39 8.25 -21.46
CA THR A 406 4.80 9.55 -20.89
C THR A 406 5.99 9.50 -19.95
N ASP A 407 6.17 8.37 -19.25
CA ASP A 407 7.27 8.18 -18.29
C ASP A 407 8.62 7.93 -18.98
N THR A 408 8.63 7.78 -20.31
CA THR A 408 9.85 7.62 -21.12
C THR A 408 10.42 8.95 -21.62
N GLN A 409 9.83 10.08 -21.22
CA GLN A 409 10.39 11.41 -21.49
C GLN A 409 11.83 11.54 -20.96
N GLY A 410 12.64 12.35 -21.64
CA GLY A 410 14.07 12.48 -21.43
C GLY A 410 14.86 11.30 -22.01
N VAL A 411 14.53 10.08 -21.58
CA VAL A 411 15.19 8.83 -22.03
C VAL A 411 15.03 8.64 -23.54
N MET A 412 13.81 8.79 -24.05
CA MET A 412 13.59 8.69 -25.50
C MET A 412 14.24 9.84 -26.25
N GLY A 413 14.25 11.05 -25.68
CA GLY A 413 15.01 12.18 -26.22
C GLY A 413 16.48 11.86 -26.41
N MET A 414 17.13 11.26 -25.41
CA MET A 414 18.52 10.78 -25.49
C MET A 414 18.71 9.76 -26.62
N HIS A 415 17.85 8.75 -26.72
CA HIS A 415 17.94 7.74 -27.78
C HIS A 415 17.75 8.32 -29.19
N TYR A 416 16.82 9.26 -29.36
CA TYR A 416 16.62 9.96 -30.63
C TYR A 416 17.79 10.90 -30.97
N ALA A 417 18.33 11.63 -30.00
CA ALA A 417 19.50 12.48 -30.20
C ALA A 417 20.74 11.66 -30.63
N ARG A 418 20.99 10.50 -29.98
CA ARG A 418 22.04 9.57 -30.39
C ARG A 418 21.82 9.05 -31.81
N HIS A 419 20.59 8.67 -32.14
CA HIS A 419 20.22 8.22 -33.48
C HIS A 419 20.49 9.29 -34.55
N ASP A 420 20.25 10.55 -34.23
CA ASP A 420 20.44 11.68 -35.14
C ASP A 420 21.88 12.18 -35.21
N GLY A 421 22.80 11.59 -34.44
CA GLY A 421 24.22 11.90 -34.43
C GLY A 421 24.60 13.12 -33.60
N GLU A 422 23.79 13.51 -32.62
CA GLU A 422 24.17 14.53 -31.62
C GLU A 422 25.36 14.05 -30.78
N ALA A 423 26.10 15.01 -30.19
CA ALA A 423 27.17 14.69 -29.26
C ALA A 423 26.62 13.92 -28.04
N GLU A 424 27.43 13.03 -27.48
CA GLU A 424 26.98 12.12 -26.41
C GLU A 424 26.54 12.88 -25.16
N ASP A 425 27.26 13.94 -24.78
CA ASP A 425 26.89 14.79 -23.65
C ASP A 425 25.61 15.60 -23.89
N VAL A 426 25.33 16.00 -25.14
CA VAL A 426 24.04 16.57 -25.53
C VAL A 426 22.93 15.56 -25.31
N ALA A 427 23.08 14.33 -25.81
CA ALA A 427 22.07 13.29 -25.70
C ALA A 427 21.81 12.90 -24.23
N VAL A 428 22.87 12.67 -23.45
CA VAL A 428 22.79 12.32 -22.03
C VAL A 428 22.09 13.42 -21.23
N ALA A 429 22.41 14.69 -21.49
CA ALA A 429 21.76 15.82 -20.84
C ALA A 429 20.23 15.88 -21.08
N LEU A 430 19.73 15.33 -22.19
CA LEU A 430 18.28 15.25 -22.44
C LEU A 430 17.57 14.32 -21.46
N ASN A 431 18.24 13.28 -20.98
CA ASN A 431 17.74 12.41 -19.94
C ASN A 431 17.93 13.03 -18.54
N GLU A 432 19.16 13.44 -18.23
CA GLU A 432 19.55 13.91 -16.88
C GLU A 432 18.84 15.19 -16.44
N GLN A 433 18.40 16.06 -17.36
CA GLN A 433 17.62 17.27 -16.99
C GLN A 433 16.32 16.99 -16.19
N TYR A 434 15.86 15.73 -16.18
CA TYR A 434 14.68 15.31 -15.41
C TYR A 434 15.03 14.78 -14.02
N GLN A 435 16.32 14.59 -13.72
CA GLN A 435 16.80 14.09 -12.44
C GLN A 435 16.94 15.21 -11.39
N PRO A 436 16.69 14.91 -10.09
CA PRO A 436 16.03 13.70 -9.61
C PRO A 436 14.53 13.72 -9.90
N ARG A 437 13.99 12.65 -10.47
CA ARG A 437 12.56 12.54 -10.83
C ARG A 437 11.66 12.36 -9.61
N PHE A 438 12.21 11.81 -8.53
CA PHE A 438 11.54 11.61 -7.25
C PHE A 438 12.57 11.66 -6.11
N ALA A 439 12.09 11.71 -4.86
CA ALA A 439 12.97 11.71 -3.70
C ALA A 439 13.79 10.41 -3.64
N GLY A 440 15.12 10.54 -3.72
CA GLY A 440 16.05 9.40 -3.73
C GLY A 440 16.43 8.86 -5.12
N ASP A 441 16.01 9.53 -6.20
CA ASP A 441 16.53 9.26 -7.56
C ASP A 441 17.98 9.74 -7.71
N ASP A 442 18.66 9.28 -8.75
CA ASP A 442 20.02 9.71 -9.08
C ASP A 442 20.07 11.22 -9.38
N LEU A 443 21.23 11.83 -9.13
CA LEU A 443 21.50 13.22 -9.48
C LEU A 443 22.22 13.30 -10.84
N PRO A 444 22.00 14.39 -11.62
CA PRO A 444 22.73 14.64 -12.87
C PRO A 444 24.25 14.67 -12.71
#